data_AF-T1JWF9-F1
#
_entry.id   AF-T1JWF9-F1
#
_cell.length_a   1.000
_cell.length_b   1.000
_cell.length_c   1.000
_cell.angle_alpha   90.00
_cell.angle_beta   90.00
_cell.angle_gamma   90.00
#
_symmetry.space_group_name_H-M   'P 1'
#
loop_
_entity.id
_entity.type
_entity.pdbx_description
1 polymer ?
#
loop_
_entity_poly.entity_id
_entity_poly.type
_entity_poly.pdbx_seq_one_letter_code
_entity_poly.pdbx_strand_id
1 'polypeptide(L)'
;MDCSTSSVTSKEIIKRKIKILETVEDIQERRDQVLGRYQRFKEEAKEKRSLLEDSKRFQYFKRDADELESWILEKLQTASDESYKDPTNLQAKIQKHQAFEAEVTAHSNAIVSLSATGGEMINQGHFAAKVITHRLDELHRLWELLLSKLTEKGLKLQQALVLQQFNRQCDEVMFWINDKEAFVTSDEMGQDLEHVEVLQRKFDEFQKEMASQEFRVQEVTKQADKLVSENHPEHEIIIRRRTIDRLQFDVPVNCKL
;
A
#
# COMPACT_ATOMS: atom_id res chain seq x y z
N MET A 1 -48.30 5.60 -13.67
CA MET A 1 -48.30 6.82 -12.85
C MET A 1 -46.90 7.41 -12.99
N ASP A 2 -46.58 8.47 -13.72
CA ASP A 2 -47.29 9.47 -14.53
C ASP A 2 -46.32 9.87 -15.66
N CYS A 3 -46.74 9.86 -16.92
CA CYS A 3 -47.09 11.06 -17.69
C CYS A 3 -46.19 12.29 -17.43
N SER A 4 -45.23 12.53 -18.33
CA SER A 4 -44.73 13.88 -18.64
C SER A 4 -44.13 13.90 -20.04
N THR A 5 -45.04 13.98 -21.01
CA THR A 5 -44.81 14.37 -22.40
C THR A 5 -44.30 15.81 -22.42
N SER A 6 -42.98 16.01 -22.55
CA SER A 6 -42.42 17.34 -22.83
C SER A 6 -42.54 17.63 -24.33
N SER A 7 -43.59 18.37 -24.65
CA SER A 7 -43.87 19.13 -25.87
C SER A 7 -42.65 19.41 -26.76
N VAL A 8 -42.55 18.66 -27.87
CA VAL A 8 -41.73 19.04 -29.03
C VAL A 8 -42.38 20.27 -29.66
N THR A 9 -41.77 21.44 -29.45
CA THR A 9 -42.23 22.70 -30.06
C THR A 9 -42.14 22.61 -31.57
N SER A 10 -43.30 22.57 -32.22
CA SER A 10 -43.50 22.68 -33.66
C SER A 10 -42.78 23.92 -34.20
N LYS A 11 -41.68 23.71 -34.97
CA LYS A 11 -41.09 24.77 -35.78
C LYS A 11 -42.04 25.07 -36.93
N GLU A 12 -42.77 26.16 -36.78
CA GLU A 12 -43.64 26.76 -37.77
C GLU A 12 -42.88 26.93 -39.10
N ILE A 13 -43.30 26.19 -40.13
CA ILE A 13 -42.73 26.29 -41.48
C ILE A 13 -43.27 27.60 -42.09
N ILE A 14 -42.54 28.68 -41.87
CA ILE A 14 -42.82 29.98 -42.50
C ILE A 14 -42.66 29.80 -44.02
N LYS A 15 -43.79 29.74 -44.74
CA LYS A 15 -43.86 29.75 -46.21
C LYS A 15 -43.31 31.09 -46.70
N ARG A 16 -42.01 31.16 -46.97
CA ARG A 16 -41.35 32.39 -47.41
C ARG A 16 -41.85 32.76 -48.81
N LYS A 17 -42.52 33.91 -48.91
CA LYS A 17 -42.92 34.54 -50.17
C LYS A 17 -41.65 34.72 -51.02
N ILE A 18 -41.55 34.01 -52.15
CA ILE A 18 -40.39 34.12 -53.05
C ILE A 18 -40.50 35.48 -53.73
N LYS A 19 -39.61 36.41 -53.36
CA LYS A 19 -39.47 37.72 -54.02
C LYS A 19 -38.95 37.47 -55.45
N ILE A 20 -39.63 38.02 -56.45
CA ILE A 20 -39.14 38.00 -57.84
C ILE A 20 -37.93 38.95 -57.87
N LEU A 21 -36.77 38.45 -58.31
CA LEU A 21 -35.53 39.23 -58.39
C LEU A 21 -35.54 39.95 -59.74
N GLU A 22 -35.85 41.24 -59.75
CA GLU A 22 -36.04 42.02 -61.00
C GLU A 22 -34.82 42.87 -61.35
N THR A 23 -33.98 43.20 -60.36
CA THR A 23 -32.80 44.05 -60.51
C THR A 23 -31.50 43.33 -60.17
N VAL A 24 -30.37 43.86 -60.65
CA VAL A 24 -29.03 43.33 -60.31
C VAL A 24 -28.78 43.45 -58.80
N GLU A 25 -29.29 44.52 -58.19
CA GLU A 25 -29.24 44.80 -56.76
C GLU A 25 -29.99 43.72 -55.95
N ASP A 26 -31.19 43.32 -56.38
CA ASP A 26 -31.97 42.25 -55.72
C ASP A 26 -31.21 40.91 -55.74
N ILE A 27 -30.58 40.58 -56.88
CA ILE A 27 -29.77 39.36 -57.03
C ILE A 27 -28.53 39.42 -56.11
N GLN A 28 -27.86 40.57 -56.06
CA GLN A 28 -26.68 40.78 -55.22
C GLN A 28 -27.04 40.67 -53.74
N GLU A 29 -28.12 41.31 -53.29
CA GLU A 29 -28.58 41.23 -51.91
C GLU A 29 -28.94 39.79 -51.53
N ARG A 30 -29.65 39.07 -52.41
CA ARG A 30 -30.02 37.68 -52.15
C ARG A 30 -28.79 36.78 -52.07
N ARG A 31 -27.79 36.99 -52.93
CA ARG A 31 -26.51 36.28 -52.91
C ARG A 31 -25.79 36.52 -51.58
N ASP A 32 -25.66 37.77 -51.16
CA ASP A 32 -24.93 38.13 -49.94
C ASP A 32 -25.64 37.58 -48.69
N GLN A 33 -26.98 37.56 -48.66
CA GLN A 33 -27.73 36.88 -47.61
C GLN A 33 -27.50 35.37 -47.56
N VAL A 34 -27.43 34.69 -48.72
CA VAL A 34 -27.15 33.25 -48.79
C VAL A 34 -25.73 32.97 -48.32
N LEU A 35 -24.75 33.73 -48.81
CA LEU A 35 -23.34 33.58 -48.42
C LEU A 35 -23.14 33.84 -46.93
N GLY A 36 -23.71 34.91 -46.39
CA GLY A 36 -23.65 35.22 -44.96
C GLY A 36 -24.32 34.16 -44.08
N ARG A 37 -25.46 33.59 -44.52
CA ARG A 37 -26.09 32.46 -43.82
C ARG A 37 -25.25 31.20 -43.87
N TYR A 38 -24.69 30.88 -45.03
CA TYR A 38 -23.85 29.69 -45.20
C TYR A 38 -22.57 29.78 -44.38
N GLN A 39 -21.99 30.98 -44.25
CA GLN A 39 -20.82 31.22 -43.41
C GLN A 39 -21.13 30.98 -41.93
N ARG A 40 -22.22 31.56 -41.40
CA ARG A 40 -22.66 31.29 -40.01
C ARG A 40 -22.94 29.80 -39.77
N PHE A 41 -23.62 29.14 -40.71
CA PHE A 41 -23.87 27.70 -40.62
C PHE A 41 -22.56 26.88 -40.55
N LYS A 42 -21.53 27.27 -41.33
CA LYS A 42 -20.20 26.63 -41.25
C LYS A 42 -19.54 26.83 -39.87
N GLU A 43 -19.64 28.03 -39.32
CA GLU A 43 -19.11 28.35 -37.98
C GLU A 43 -19.83 27.53 -36.90
N GLU A 44 -21.16 27.52 -36.91
CA GLU A 44 -21.98 26.70 -35.99
C GLU A 44 -21.67 25.20 -36.12
N ALA A 45 -21.47 24.70 -37.35
CA ALA A 45 -21.10 23.30 -37.57
C ALA A 45 -19.71 22.96 -37.02
N LYS A 46 -18.74 23.88 -37.15
CA LYS A 46 -17.39 23.73 -36.59
C LYS A 46 -17.42 23.73 -35.06
N GLU A 47 -18.15 24.66 -34.46
CA GLU A 47 -18.34 24.74 -33.01
C GLU A 47 -19.03 23.47 -32.48
N LYS A 48 -20.09 23.01 -33.15
CA LYS A 48 -20.78 21.78 -32.76
C LYS A 48 -19.86 20.57 -32.81
N ARG A 49 -18.99 20.49 -33.82
CA ARG A 49 -17.97 19.43 -33.90
C ARG A 49 -17.00 19.49 -32.72
N SER A 50 -16.48 20.68 -32.39
CA SER A 50 -15.59 20.88 -31.24
C SER A 50 -16.22 20.40 -29.94
N LEU A 51 -17.47 20.81 -29.67
CA LEU A 51 -18.21 20.40 -28.46
C LEU A 51 -18.45 18.89 -28.39
N LEU A 52 -18.68 18.23 -29.53
CA LEU A 52 -18.82 16.77 -29.58
C LEU A 52 -17.49 16.06 -29.34
N GLU A 53 -16.38 16.59 -29.84
CA GLU A 53 -15.04 16.06 -29.60
C GLU A 53 -14.65 16.21 -28.11
N ASP A 54 -14.92 17.36 -27.50
CA ASP A 54 -14.76 17.61 -26.06
C ASP A 54 -15.61 16.64 -25.22
N SER A 55 -16.90 16.54 -25.54
CA SER A 55 -17.79 15.60 -24.87
C SER A 55 -17.30 14.16 -24.97
N LYS A 56 -16.75 13.75 -26.12
CA LYS A 56 -16.18 12.41 -26.31
C LYS A 56 -14.94 12.22 -25.45
N ARG A 57 -14.01 13.18 -25.43
CA ARG A 57 -12.81 13.16 -24.57
C ARG A 57 -13.20 13.01 -23.09
N PHE A 58 -14.20 13.76 -22.64
CA PHE A 58 -14.68 13.67 -21.27
C PHE A 58 -15.24 12.30 -20.89
N GLN A 59 -15.98 11.64 -21.79
CA GLN A 59 -16.47 10.29 -21.52
C GLN A 59 -15.35 9.26 -21.41
N TYR A 60 -14.29 9.38 -22.22
CA TYR A 60 -13.10 8.51 -22.07
C TYR A 60 -12.40 8.76 -20.74
N PHE A 61 -12.13 10.03 -20.40
CA PHE A 61 -11.53 10.38 -19.12
C PHE A 61 -12.32 9.79 -17.96
N LYS A 62 -13.66 9.92 -17.98
CA LYS A 62 -14.50 9.41 -16.89
C LYS A 62 -14.41 7.89 -16.77
N ARG A 63 -14.51 7.16 -17.88
CA ARG A 63 -14.36 5.70 -17.88
C ARG A 63 -13.02 5.29 -17.30
N ASP A 64 -11.93 5.88 -17.79
CA ASP A 64 -10.57 5.51 -17.38
C ASP A 64 -10.32 5.87 -15.90
N ALA A 65 -10.92 6.96 -15.41
CA ALA A 65 -10.92 7.34 -14.00
C ALA A 65 -11.69 6.34 -13.11
N ASP A 66 -12.86 5.89 -13.55
CA ASP A 66 -13.69 4.93 -12.82
C ASP A 66 -13.01 3.53 -12.78
N GLU A 67 -12.38 3.12 -13.88
CA GLU A 67 -11.57 1.89 -13.96
C GLU A 67 -10.37 1.95 -13.01
N LEU A 68 -9.63 3.06 -13.00
CA LEU A 68 -8.51 3.26 -12.10
C LEU A 68 -8.94 3.30 -10.63
N GLU A 69 -10.04 4.00 -10.30
CA GLU A 69 -10.57 4.02 -8.94
C GLU A 69 -10.93 2.61 -8.45
N SER A 70 -11.67 1.84 -9.27
CA SER A 70 -12.05 0.47 -8.92
C SER A 70 -10.83 -0.39 -8.65
N TRP A 71 -9.79 -0.26 -9.48
CA TRP A 71 -8.53 -0.97 -9.28
C TRP A 71 -7.83 -0.55 -7.98
N ILE A 72 -7.75 0.75 -7.68
CA ILE A 72 -7.12 1.24 -6.45
C ILE A 72 -7.87 0.74 -5.21
N LEU A 73 -9.20 0.78 -5.22
CA LEU A 73 -10.02 0.31 -4.10
C LEU A 73 -9.85 -1.20 -3.84
N GLU A 74 -9.77 -2.01 -4.89
CA GLU A 74 -9.46 -3.44 -4.78
C GLU A 74 -8.08 -3.67 -4.14
N LYS A 75 -7.06 -2.95 -4.61
CA LYS A 75 -5.70 -3.09 -4.09
C LYS A 75 -5.60 -2.57 -2.65
N LEU A 76 -6.33 -1.51 -2.31
CA LEU A 76 -6.42 -0.98 -0.95
C LEU A 76 -6.95 -2.02 0.05
N GLN A 77 -7.93 -2.83 -0.35
CA GLN A 77 -8.42 -3.91 0.50
C GLN A 77 -7.31 -4.92 0.84
N THR A 78 -6.49 -5.29 -0.15
CA THR A 78 -5.35 -6.20 0.04
C THR A 78 -4.22 -5.55 0.85
N ALA A 79 -3.93 -4.27 0.60
CA ALA A 79 -2.92 -3.51 1.35
C ALA A 79 -3.32 -3.28 2.82
N SER A 80 -4.62 -3.21 3.11
CA SER A 80 -5.14 -2.97 4.46
C SER A 80 -5.35 -4.22 5.29
N ASP A 81 -5.16 -5.43 4.73
CA ASP A 81 -5.25 -6.65 5.52
C ASP A 81 -4.19 -6.68 6.64
N GLU A 82 -4.54 -7.30 7.76
CA GLU A 82 -3.67 -7.40 8.93
C GLU A 82 -3.02 -8.79 9.07
N SER A 83 -2.75 -9.44 7.94
CA SER A 83 -2.20 -10.81 7.90
C SER A 83 -0.82 -10.94 8.57
N TYR A 84 -0.14 -9.83 8.85
CA TYR A 84 1.13 -9.75 9.59
C TYR A 84 0.99 -10.05 11.09
N LYS A 85 -0.22 -10.00 11.66
CA LYS A 85 -0.47 -10.37 13.07
C LYS A 85 -0.35 -11.87 13.34
N ASP A 86 -0.47 -12.67 12.28
CA ASP A 86 -0.25 -14.11 12.32
C ASP A 86 1.22 -14.42 11.99
N PRO A 87 2.00 -14.94 12.96
CA PRO A 87 3.43 -15.18 12.79
C PRO A 87 3.76 -16.43 11.95
N THR A 88 2.75 -17.15 11.44
CA THR A 88 3.01 -18.31 10.59
C THR A 88 3.45 -17.88 9.19
N ASN A 89 4.44 -18.58 8.63
CA ASN A 89 4.90 -18.39 7.24
C ASN A 89 5.25 -16.93 6.87
N LEU A 90 5.77 -16.13 7.80
CA LEU A 90 6.05 -14.69 7.59
C LEU A 90 6.94 -14.43 6.37
N GLN A 91 7.96 -15.28 6.13
CA GLN A 91 8.82 -15.15 4.96
C GLN A 91 8.04 -15.23 3.64
N ALA A 92 7.08 -16.13 3.54
CA ALA A 92 6.22 -16.26 2.35
C ALA A 92 5.28 -15.06 2.22
N LYS A 93 4.75 -14.54 3.34
CA LYS A 93 3.93 -13.32 3.33
C LYS A 93 4.74 -12.10 2.86
N ILE A 94 6.00 -11.97 3.28
CA ILE A 94 6.93 -10.93 2.83
C ILE A 94 7.19 -11.02 1.32
N GLN A 95 7.50 -12.22 0.80
CA GLN A 95 7.70 -12.41 -0.64
C GLN A 95 6.44 -12.06 -1.44
N LYS A 96 5.26 -12.49 -0.97
CA LYS A 96 3.98 -12.13 -1.60
C LYS A 96 3.74 -10.62 -1.57
N HIS A 97 4.11 -9.94 -0.48
CA HIS A 97 4.00 -8.48 -0.38
C HIS A 97 4.94 -7.77 -1.36
N GLN A 98 6.19 -8.22 -1.49
CA GLN A 98 7.14 -7.66 -2.48
C GLN A 98 6.63 -7.81 -3.92
N ALA A 99 6.04 -8.97 -4.25
CA ALA A 99 5.42 -9.17 -5.56
C ALA A 99 4.24 -8.20 -5.78
N PHE A 100 3.44 -7.95 -4.73
CA PHE A 100 2.34 -7.00 -4.77
C PHE A 100 2.82 -5.54 -4.90
N GLU A 101 3.90 -5.15 -4.22
CA GLU A 101 4.53 -3.83 -4.40
C GLU A 101 5.00 -3.62 -5.85
N ALA A 102 5.58 -4.66 -6.46
CA ALA A 102 5.99 -4.62 -7.86
C ALA A 102 4.79 -4.49 -8.82
N GLU A 103 3.69 -5.20 -8.56
CA GLU A 103 2.43 -5.06 -9.31
C GLU A 103 1.91 -3.62 -9.25
N VAL A 104 1.84 -3.03 -8.05
CA VAL A 104 1.35 -1.66 -7.88
C VAL A 104 2.27 -0.65 -8.55
N THR A 105 3.59 -0.83 -8.43
CA THR A 105 4.58 0.01 -9.10
C THR A 105 4.44 -0.06 -10.62
N ALA A 106 4.25 -1.25 -11.19
CA ALA A 106 4.05 -1.41 -12.63
C ALA A 106 2.78 -0.69 -13.14
N HIS A 107 1.79 -0.47 -12.28
CA HIS A 107 0.55 0.21 -12.61
C HIS A 107 0.59 1.74 -12.43
N SER A 108 1.70 2.31 -11.92
CA SER A 108 1.81 3.76 -11.68
C SER A 108 1.64 4.61 -12.95
N ASN A 109 1.95 4.06 -14.12
CA ASN A 109 1.78 4.75 -15.40
C ASN A 109 0.31 5.08 -15.70
N ALA A 110 -0.65 4.33 -15.16
CA ALA A 110 -2.08 4.59 -15.37
C ALA A 110 -2.50 5.94 -14.76
N ILE A 111 -2.15 6.19 -13.49
CA ILE A 111 -2.47 7.46 -12.83
C ILE A 111 -1.72 8.65 -13.44
N VAL A 112 -0.47 8.44 -13.85
CA VAL A 112 0.34 9.49 -14.52
C VAL A 112 -0.29 9.87 -15.86
N SER A 113 -0.66 8.88 -16.69
CA SER A 113 -1.24 9.13 -18.01
C SER A 113 -2.63 9.78 -17.93
N LEU A 114 -3.45 9.33 -16.97
CA LEU A 114 -4.78 9.91 -16.74
C LEU A 114 -4.67 11.37 -16.25
N SER A 115 -3.70 11.65 -15.37
CA SER A 115 -3.43 13.01 -14.88
C SER A 115 -2.91 13.93 -15.98
N ALA A 116 -2.04 13.43 -16.85
CA ALA A 116 -1.58 14.18 -18.03
C ALA A 116 -2.75 14.53 -18.96
N THR A 117 -3.61 13.55 -19.24
CA THR A 117 -4.81 13.73 -20.08
C THR A 117 -5.77 14.74 -19.48
N GLY A 118 -6.11 14.59 -18.19
CA GLY A 118 -7.01 15.53 -17.51
C GLY A 118 -6.41 16.93 -17.39
N GLY A 119 -5.11 17.04 -17.11
CA GLY A 119 -4.39 18.31 -17.10
C GLY A 119 -4.40 19.03 -18.45
N GLU A 120 -4.21 18.29 -19.56
CA GLU A 120 -4.34 18.84 -20.91
C GLU A 120 -5.75 19.40 -21.15
N MET A 121 -6.79 18.64 -20.81
CA MET A 121 -8.18 19.08 -20.96
C MET A 121 -8.48 20.35 -20.15
N ILE A 122 -7.98 20.44 -18.92
CA ILE A 122 -8.13 21.62 -18.07
C ILE A 122 -7.43 22.84 -18.71
N ASN A 123 -6.19 22.66 -19.18
CA ASN A 123 -5.41 23.74 -19.80
C ASN A 123 -6.03 24.26 -21.11
N GLN A 124 -6.75 23.40 -21.83
CA GLN A 124 -7.50 23.77 -23.05
C GLN A 124 -8.84 24.45 -22.74
N GLY A 125 -9.20 24.67 -21.47
CA GLY A 125 -10.44 25.33 -21.08
C GLY A 125 -11.68 24.45 -21.27
N HIS A 126 -11.54 23.13 -21.17
CA HIS A 126 -12.63 22.18 -21.36
C HIS A 126 -13.82 22.48 -20.43
N PHE A 127 -15.06 22.35 -20.92
CA PHE A 127 -16.27 22.74 -20.19
C PHE A 127 -16.44 22.06 -18.82
N ALA A 128 -15.89 20.85 -18.68
CA ALA A 128 -15.91 20.04 -17.45
C ALA A 128 -14.66 20.17 -16.57
N ALA A 129 -13.78 21.17 -16.80
CA ALA A 129 -12.50 21.31 -16.12
C ALA A 129 -12.58 21.13 -14.59
N LYS A 130 -13.56 21.77 -13.93
CA LYS A 130 -13.75 21.64 -12.47
C LYS A 130 -14.00 20.20 -12.00
N VAL A 131 -14.78 19.44 -12.77
CA VAL A 131 -15.11 18.04 -12.46
C VAL A 131 -13.87 17.17 -12.66
N ILE A 132 -13.11 17.42 -13.74
CA ILE A 132 -11.87 16.72 -14.04
C ILE A 132 -10.85 16.95 -12.91
N THR A 133 -10.65 18.19 -12.47
CA THR A 133 -9.76 18.54 -11.35
C THR A 133 -10.14 17.78 -10.09
N HIS A 134 -11.39 17.88 -9.65
CA HIS A 134 -11.85 17.17 -8.45
C HIS A 134 -11.66 15.66 -8.56
N ARG A 135 -11.90 15.07 -9.73
CA ARG A 135 -11.74 13.64 -9.94
C ARG A 135 -10.27 13.20 -9.87
N LEU A 136 -9.36 13.98 -10.44
CA LEU A 136 -7.92 13.74 -10.33
C LEU A 136 -7.43 13.86 -8.88
N ASP A 137 -7.88 14.87 -8.14
CA ASP A 137 -7.49 15.06 -6.74
C ASP A 137 -7.89 13.87 -5.86
N GLU A 138 -9.10 13.34 -6.03
CA GLU A 138 -9.54 12.15 -5.29
C GLU A 138 -8.73 10.89 -5.67
N LEU A 139 -8.45 10.69 -6.96
CA LEU A 139 -7.62 9.57 -7.41
C LEU A 139 -6.19 9.64 -6.86
N HIS A 140 -5.59 10.83 -6.81
CA HIS A 140 -4.28 11.03 -6.18
C HIS A 140 -4.32 10.71 -4.70
N ARG A 141 -5.35 11.18 -3.97
CA ARG A 141 -5.53 10.88 -2.55
C ARG A 141 -5.65 9.39 -2.28
N LEU A 142 -6.43 8.66 -3.09
CA LEU A 142 -6.58 7.21 -2.97
C LEU A 142 -5.27 6.48 -3.32
N TRP A 143 -4.54 6.94 -4.32
CA TRP A 143 -3.24 6.38 -4.70
C TRP A 143 -2.20 6.56 -3.59
N GLU A 144 -2.09 7.76 -3.02
CA GLU A 144 -1.19 8.02 -1.89
C GLU A 144 -1.56 7.18 -0.66
N LEU A 145 -2.86 7.01 -0.39
CA LEU A 145 -3.32 6.13 0.68
C LEU A 145 -2.91 4.67 0.42
N LEU A 146 -3.01 4.18 -0.82
CA LEU A 146 -2.56 2.84 -1.19
C LEU A 146 -1.07 2.65 -0.93
N LEU A 147 -0.24 3.59 -1.38
CA LEU A 147 1.21 3.55 -1.14
C LEU A 147 1.53 3.58 0.35
N SER A 148 0.86 4.44 1.12
CA SER A 148 1.02 4.51 2.57
C SER A 148 0.68 3.17 3.24
N LYS A 149 -0.42 2.53 2.85
CA LYS A 149 -0.83 1.22 3.40
C LYS A 149 0.11 0.10 3.01
N LEU A 150 0.66 0.12 1.79
CA LEU A 150 1.70 -0.81 1.37
C LEU A 150 2.93 -0.69 2.26
N THR A 151 3.47 0.53 2.40
CA THR A 151 4.65 0.77 3.24
C THR A 151 4.40 0.38 4.70
N GLU A 152 3.24 0.72 5.26
CA GLU A 152 2.84 0.35 6.61
C GLU A 152 2.84 -1.18 6.79
N LYS A 153 2.23 -1.92 5.85
CA LYS A 153 2.17 -3.38 5.90
C LYS A 153 3.54 -4.01 5.77
N GLY A 154 4.38 -3.51 4.86
CA GLY A 154 5.76 -3.98 4.68
C GLY A 154 6.58 -3.83 5.95
N LEU A 155 6.50 -2.66 6.60
CA LEU A 155 7.18 -2.41 7.88
C LEU A 155 6.70 -3.38 8.97
N LYS A 156 5.39 -3.57 9.11
CA LYS A 156 4.82 -4.48 10.12
C LYS A 156 5.20 -5.94 9.89
N LEU A 157 5.28 -6.39 8.63
CA LEU A 157 5.76 -7.73 8.30
C LEU A 157 7.22 -7.93 8.71
N GLN A 158 8.08 -6.94 8.49
CA GLN A 158 9.48 -7.00 8.93
C GLN A 158 9.60 -7.01 10.45
N GLN A 159 8.85 -6.14 11.13
CA GLN A 159 8.77 -6.11 12.60
C GLN A 159 8.33 -7.46 13.17
N ALA A 160 7.26 -8.05 12.63
CA ALA A 160 6.78 -9.36 13.02
C ALA A 160 7.85 -10.46 12.82
N LEU A 161 8.60 -10.41 11.72
CA LEU A 161 9.66 -11.39 11.43
C LEU A 161 10.80 -11.30 12.46
N VAL A 162 11.26 -10.08 12.76
CA VAL A 162 12.33 -9.87 13.74
C VAL A 162 11.88 -10.30 15.13
N LEU A 163 10.63 -9.98 15.53
CA LEU A 163 10.08 -10.42 16.81
C LEU A 163 9.97 -11.95 16.89
N GLN A 164 9.56 -12.63 15.81
CA GLN A 164 9.51 -14.09 15.77
C GLN A 164 10.89 -14.71 15.95
N GLN A 165 11.92 -14.15 15.30
CA GLN A 165 13.30 -14.60 15.44
C GLN A 165 13.81 -14.42 16.87
N PHE A 166 13.56 -13.25 17.46
CA PHE A 166 13.89 -12.97 18.86
C PHE A 166 13.23 -13.98 19.81
N ASN A 167 11.92 -14.22 19.67
CA ASN A 167 11.21 -15.19 20.50
C ASN A 167 11.79 -16.60 20.37
N ARG A 168 12.10 -17.04 19.14
CA ARG A 168 12.72 -18.36 18.93
C ARG A 168 14.08 -18.46 19.62
N GLN A 169 14.91 -17.42 19.54
CA GLN A 169 16.20 -17.41 20.22
C GLN A 169 16.06 -17.42 21.74
N CYS A 170 15.09 -16.70 22.30
CA CYS A 170 14.77 -16.78 23.73
C CYS A 170 14.36 -18.21 24.12
N ASP A 171 13.47 -18.84 23.33
CA ASP A 171 13.01 -20.20 23.58
C ASP A 171 14.15 -21.22 23.51
N GLU A 172 15.09 -21.05 22.57
CA GLU A 172 16.29 -21.89 22.44
C GLU A 172 17.22 -21.74 23.68
N VAL A 173 17.40 -20.51 24.19
CA VAL A 173 18.18 -20.26 25.41
C VAL A 173 17.49 -20.87 26.62
N MET A 174 16.19 -20.63 26.79
CA MET A 174 15.39 -21.17 27.89
C MET A 174 15.36 -22.70 27.89
N PHE A 175 15.23 -23.33 26.72
CA PHE A 175 15.29 -24.78 26.61
C PHE A 175 16.64 -25.33 27.09
N TRP A 176 17.76 -24.69 26.70
CA TRP A 176 19.09 -25.09 27.15
C TRP A 176 19.25 -24.91 28.66
N ILE A 177 18.75 -23.80 29.24
CA ILE A 177 18.79 -23.59 30.70
C ILE A 177 18.07 -24.74 31.40
N ASN A 178 16.83 -25.04 31.00
CA ASN A 178 16.04 -26.10 31.62
C ASN A 178 16.68 -27.49 31.48
N ASP A 179 17.30 -27.78 30.32
CA ASP A 179 18.03 -29.05 30.09
C ASP A 179 19.23 -29.20 31.04
N LYS A 180 19.96 -28.10 31.28
CA LYS A 180 21.14 -28.10 32.15
C LYS A 180 20.86 -27.86 33.62
N GLU A 181 19.70 -27.30 33.97
CA GLU A 181 19.29 -27.06 35.35
C GLU A 181 19.31 -28.35 36.15
N ALA A 182 18.80 -29.45 35.58
CA ALA A 182 18.82 -30.78 36.21
C ALA A 182 20.23 -31.31 36.51
N PHE A 183 21.24 -30.94 35.71
CA PHE A 183 22.63 -31.31 35.96
C PHE A 183 23.22 -30.53 37.14
N VAL A 184 22.94 -29.23 37.21
CA VAL A 184 23.48 -28.35 38.27
C VAL A 184 22.76 -28.56 39.62
N THR A 185 21.48 -28.94 39.60
CA THR A 185 20.70 -29.21 40.83
C THR A 185 20.85 -30.65 41.33
N SER A 186 21.71 -31.47 40.71
CA SER A 186 21.97 -32.83 41.18
C SER A 186 22.76 -32.80 42.49
N ASP A 187 22.25 -33.50 43.52
CA ASP A 187 22.95 -33.68 44.81
C ASP A 187 24.02 -34.80 44.77
N GLU A 188 24.36 -35.32 43.59
CA GLU A 188 25.33 -36.40 43.42
C GLU A 188 26.77 -35.93 43.67
N MET A 189 27.35 -36.32 44.80
CA MET A 189 28.72 -35.92 45.22
C MET A 189 29.80 -36.97 44.94
N GLY A 190 29.44 -38.06 44.25
CA GLY A 190 30.32 -39.21 44.01
C GLY A 190 30.33 -40.22 45.17
N GLN A 191 30.63 -41.49 44.85
CA GLN A 191 30.61 -42.60 45.82
C GLN A 191 32.02 -43.15 46.13
N ASP A 192 32.98 -42.86 45.24
CA ASP A 192 34.39 -43.21 45.34
C ASP A 192 35.23 -42.24 44.47
N LEU A 193 36.55 -42.38 44.52
CA LEU A 193 37.47 -41.51 43.79
C LEU A 193 37.25 -41.54 42.27
N GLU A 194 37.02 -42.72 41.70
CA GLU A 194 36.82 -42.88 40.25
C GLU A 194 35.53 -42.16 39.81
N HIS A 195 34.45 -42.30 40.59
CA HIS A 195 33.20 -41.60 40.33
C HIS A 195 33.36 -40.08 40.45
N VAL A 196 34.07 -39.58 41.46
CA VAL A 196 34.35 -38.15 41.62
C VAL A 196 35.14 -37.60 40.42
N GLU A 197 36.16 -38.31 39.93
CA GLU A 197 36.92 -37.91 38.74
C GLU A 197 36.07 -37.90 37.45
N VAL A 198 35.06 -38.77 37.37
CA VAL A 198 34.08 -38.74 36.27
C VAL A 198 33.16 -37.52 36.39
N LEU A 199 32.64 -37.22 37.58
CA LEU A 199 31.79 -36.04 37.82
C LEU A 199 32.54 -34.74 37.52
N GLN A 200 33.81 -34.63 37.93
CA GLN A 200 34.66 -33.49 37.62
C GLN A 200 34.86 -33.30 36.11
N ARG A 201 35.15 -34.38 35.37
CA ARG A 201 35.26 -34.30 33.89
C ARG A 201 33.96 -33.84 33.23
N LYS A 202 32.81 -34.36 33.68
CA LYS A 202 31.49 -33.90 33.18
C LYS A 202 31.26 -32.42 33.49
N PHE A 203 31.69 -31.95 34.66
CA PHE A 203 31.59 -30.55 35.03
C PHE A 203 32.51 -29.64 34.19
N ASP A 204 33.74 -30.07 33.89
CA ASP A 204 34.64 -29.34 32.98
C ASP A 204 34.07 -29.24 31.56
N GLU A 205 33.42 -30.29 31.07
CA GLU A 205 32.68 -30.27 29.80
C GLU A 205 31.51 -29.28 29.85
N PHE A 206 30.73 -29.29 30.94
CA PHE A 206 29.65 -28.33 31.16
C PHE A 206 30.16 -26.87 31.17
N GLN A 207 31.29 -26.57 31.82
CA GLN A 207 31.87 -25.23 31.82
C GLN A 207 32.26 -24.74 30.41
N LYS A 208 32.79 -25.63 29.57
CA LYS A 208 33.09 -25.31 28.17
C LYS A 208 31.82 -25.00 27.38
N GLU A 209 30.75 -25.79 27.60
CA GLU A 209 29.45 -25.52 27.01
C GLU A 209 28.88 -24.17 27.48
N MET A 210 28.96 -23.85 28.78
CA MET A 210 28.51 -22.56 29.34
C MET A 210 29.15 -21.37 28.64
N ALA A 211 30.47 -21.39 28.46
CA ALA A 211 31.19 -20.31 27.78
C ALA A 211 30.70 -20.08 26.35
N SER A 212 30.35 -21.15 25.62
CA SER A 212 29.78 -21.03 24.27
C SER A 212 28.37 -20.46 24.27
N GLN A 213 27.58 -20.77 25.30
CA GLN A 213 26.18 -20.35 25.40
C GLN A 213 26.03 -18.91 25.90
N GLU A 214 26.98 -18.40 26.70
CA GLU A 214 27.05 -17.00 27.13
C GLU A 214 26.98 -16.03 25.93
N PHE A 215 27.67 -16.34 24.84
CA PHE A 215 27.61 -15.56 23.61
C PHE A 215 26.19 -15.45 23.04
N ARG A 216 25.42 -16.55 23.05
CA ARG A 216 24.03 -16.56 22.55
C ARG A 216 23.11 -15.71 23.42
N VAL A 217 23.30 -15.74 24.73
CA VAL A 217 22.55 -14.91 25.69
C VAL A 217 22.85 -13.43 25.47
N GLN A 218 24.12 -13.07 25.25
CA GLN A 218 24.52 -11.71 24.93
C GLN A 218 23.89 -11.23 23.61
N GLU A 219 23.85 -12.07 22.58
CA GLU A 219 23.20 -11.72 21.30
C GLU A 219 21.69 -11.51 21.44
N VAL A 220 20.98 -12.37 22.19
CA VAL A 220 19.54 -12.18 22.48
C VAL A 220 19.31 -10.87 23.24
N THR A 221 20.15 -10.57 24.23
CA THR A 221 20.07 -9.33 25.00
C THR A 221 20.27 -8.10 24.11
N LYS A 222 21.28 -8.14 23.23
CA LYS A 222 21.56 -7.07 22.28
C LYS A 222 20.43 -6.89 21.26
N GLN A 223 19.81 -7.97 20.79
CA GLN A 223 18.63 -7.90 19.94
C GLN A 223 17.44 -7.25 20.66
N ALA A 224 17.20 -7.63 21.92
CA ALA A 224 16.16 -7.00 22.73
C ALA A 224 16.39 -5.49 22.89
N ASP A 225 17.61 -5.08 23.22
CA ASP A 225 17.97 -3.67 23.39
C ASP A 225 17.81 -2.89 22.08
N LYS A 226 18.22 -3.49 20.95
CA LYS A 226 18.00 -2.90 19.63
C LYS A 226 16.51 -2.70 19.34
N LEU A 227 15.69 -3.73 19.53
CA LEU A 227 14.24 -3.66 19.29
C LEU A 227 13.56 -2.60 20.18
N VAL A 228 13.98 -2.48 21.43
CA VAL A 228 13.48 -1.44 22.35
C VAL A 228 13.93 -0.06 21.90
N SER A 229 15.19 0.11 21.48
CA SER A 229 15.73 1.39 20.99
C SER A 229 15.05 1.88 19.70
N GLU A 230 14.63 0.94 18.84
CA GLU A 230 13.87 1.20 17.62
C GLU A 230 12.37 1.42 17.90
N ASN A 231 11.98 1.46 19.18
CA ASN A 231 10.60 1.68 19.64
C ASN A 231 9.61 0.69 19.00
N HIS A 232 10.01 -0.59 18.95
CA HIS A 232 9.19 -1.66 18.40
C HIS A 232 7.80 -1.67 19.08
N PRO A 233 6.68 -1.88 18.33
CA PRO A 233 5.34 -1.83 18.90
C PRO A 233 5.15 -2.72 20.13
N GLU A 234 5.77 -3.90 20.12
CA GLU A 234 5.72 -4.90 21.19
C GLU A 234 6.85 -4.78 22.24
N HIS A 235 7.44 -3.59 22.42
CA HIS A 235 8.58 -3.38 23.34
C HIS A 235 8.33 -3.86 24.78
N GLU A 236 7.10 -3.77 25.30
CA GLU A 236 6.77 -4.29 26.64
C GLU A 236 6.91 -5.82 26.75
N ILE A 237 6.56 -6.55 25.69
CA ILE A 237 6.72 -8.01 25.63
C ILE A 237 8.21 -8.35 25.55
N ILE A 238 8.95 -7.62 24.71
CA ILE A 238 10.41 -7.78 24.55
C ILE A 238 11.13 -7.55 25.89
N ILE A 239 10.77 -6.49 26.62
CA ILE A 239 11.35 -6.18 27.93
C ILE A 239 11.03 -7.29 28.94
N ARG A 240 9.78 -7.78 29.01
CA ARG A 240 9.41 -8.86 29.91
C ARG A 240 10.21 -10.14 29.63
N ARG A 241 10.36 -10.51 28.36
CA ARG A 241 11.13 -11.71 27.98
C ARG A 241 12.60 -11.57 28.35
N ARG A 242 13.21 -10.41 28.07
CA ARG A 242 14.58 -10.07 28.48
C ARG A 242 14.80 -10.19 29.99
N THR A 243 13.85 -9.75 30.81
CA THR A 243 13.99 -9.78 32.28
C THR A 243 13.89 -11.19 32.86
N ILE A 244 13.08 -12.07 32.27
CA ILE A 244 12.97 -13.47 32.70
C ILE A 244 14.31 -14.19 32.49
N ASP A 245 14.94 -13.99 31.33
CA ASP A 245 16.24 -14.59 31.04
C ASP A 245 17.31 -14.07 32.03
N ARG A 246 17.34 -12.76 32.31
CA ARG A 246 18.32 -12.17 33.24
C ARG A 246 18.19 -12.68 34.68
N LEU A 247 16.96 -12.90 35.17
CA LEU A 247 16.72 -13.42 36.52
C LEU A 247 17.11 -14.90 36.68
N GLN A 248 17.10 -15.69 35.60
CA GLN A 248 17.57 -17.08 35.64
C GLN A 248 19.10 -17.20 35.53
N PHE A 249 19.79 -16.20 34.98
CA PHE A 249 21.26 -16.17 34.93
C PHE A 249 21.92 -15.57 36.19
N ASP A 250 21.18 -14.82 37.01
CA ASP A 250 21.66 -14.28 38.30
C ASP A 250 21.64 -15.32 39.44
N VAL A 251 21.65 -16.62 39.13
CA VAL A 251 22.04 -17.64 40.12
C VAL A 251 23.51 -17.36 40.45
N PRO A 252 23.86 -16.99 41.69
CA PRO A 252 25.23 -16.67 42.02
C PRO A 252 26.08 -17.91 41.75
N VAL A 253 26.87 -17.85 40.67
CA VAL A 253 27.95 -18.79 40.39
C VAL A 253 29.03 -18.53 41.44
N ASN A 254 28.77 -18.97 42.67
CA ASN A 254 29.77 -19.14 43.70
C ASN A 254 30.55 -20.43 43.41
N CYS A 255 31.23 -20.43 42.26
CA CYS A 255 32.31 -21.36 41.95
C CYS A 255 33.57 -20.52 41.68
N LYS A 256 34.02 -19.81 42.71
CA LYS A 256 35.44 -19.53 42.91
C LYS A 256 35.93 -20.43 44.03
N LEU A 257 36.53 -21.56 43.65
CA LEU A 257 37.54 -22.24 44.45
C LEU A 257 38.85 -22.14 43.66
#